data_AF-A0A3S4RJ69-F1
#
_entry.id   AF-A0A3S4RJ69-F1
#
_cell.length_a   1.000
_cell.length_b   1.000
_cell.length_c   1.000
_cell.angle_alpha   90.00
_cell.angle_beta   90.00
_cell.angle_gamma   90.00
#
_symmetry.space_group_name_H-M   'P 1'
#
loop_
_entity.id
_entity.type
_entity.pdbx_description
1 polymer ?
#
loop_
_entity_poly.entity_id
_entity_poly.type
_entity_poly.pdbx_seq_one_letter_code
_entity_poly.pdbx_strand_id
1 'polypeptide(L)'
;MKKKPSLVTEKLKKVECVFCRSNGEEASFYSSHSLKDKNGKVQCPILFNYNCPICNNGGGPNAHTIKYCPMNTGAAKVISIVDKIKKGRKSNGRKRN
;
A
#
# COMPACT_ATOMS: atom_id res chain seq x y z
N MET A 1 -6.42 -48.57 20.54
CA MET A 1 -5.96 -47.98 19.26
C MET A 1 -6.07 -46.46 19.36
N LYS A 2 -4.93 -45.76 19.52
CA LYS A 2 -4.89 -44.31 19.71
C LYS A 2 -4.87 -43.61 18.35
N LYS A 3 -6.01 -43.10 17.86
CA LYS A 3 -6.02 -42.19 16.70
C LYS A 3 -5.78 -40.76 17.22
N LYS A 4 -4.56 -40.26 17.03
CA LYS A 4 -4.17 -38.86 17.32
C LYS A 4 -4.85 -37.94 16.32
N PRO A 5 -5.47 -36.81 16.73
CA PRO A 5 -5.89 -35.78 15.78
C PRO A 5 -4.64 -35.13 15.17
N SER A 6 -4.58 -35.11 13.85
CA SER A 6 -3.55 -34.45 13.06
C SER A 6 -3.62 -32.94 13.31
N LEU A 7 -2.66 -32.41 14.06
CA LEU A 7 -2.39 -30.98 14.16
C LEU A 7 -1.96 -30.49 12.78
N VAL A 8 -2.92 -30.04 11.98
CA VAL A 8 -2.63 -29.35 10.72
C VAL A 8 -2.03 -28.01 11.10
N THR A 9 -0.70 -27.91 11.01
CA THR A 9 0.03 -26.65 11.03
C THR A 9 -0.22 -25.93 9.70
N GLU A 10 -1.46 -25.45 9.49
CA GLU A 10 -1.74 -24.45 8.46
C GLU A 10 -1.03 -23.17 8.93
N LYS A 11 0.08 -22.84 8.25
CA LYS A 11 0.80 -21.58 8.43
C LYS A 11 -0.21 -20.43 8.29
N LEU A 12 -0.67 -19.88 9.41
CA LEU A 12 -1.60 -18.76 9.42
C LEU A 12 -0.92 -17.61 8.66
N LYS A 13 -1.36 -17.35 7.42
CA LYS A 13 -0.80 -16.30 6.58
C LYS A 13 -1.04 -15.00 7.33
N LYS A 14 0.01 -14.43 7.91
CA LYS A 14 -0.10 -13.23 8.75
C LYS A 14 -0.73 -12.14 7.90
N VAL A 15 -1.93 -11.72 8.28
CA VAL A 15 -2.68 -10.68 7.59
C VAL A 15 -2.03 -9.36 7.98
N GLU A 16 -1.04 -8.91 7.20
CA GLU A 16 -0.36 -7.64 7.44
C GLU A 16 -0.64 -6.63 6.32
N CYS A 17 -0.94 -5.40 6.72
CA CYS A 17 -1.12 -4.28 5.83
C CYS A 17 0.22 -3.63 5.51
N VAL A 18 0.77 -3.99 4.35
CA VAL A 18 2.03 -3.43 3.86
C VAL A 18 2.02 -1.90 3.72
N PHE A 19 0.85 -1.31 3.46
CA PHE A 19 0.70 0.15 3.36
C PHE A 19 0.91 0.82 4.72
N CYS A 20 0.13 0.42 5.74
CA CYS A 20 0.25 0.93 7.10
C CYS A 20 1.66 0.68 7.67
N ARG A 21 2.22 -0.52 7.45
CA ARG A 21 3.59 -0.84 7.86
C ARG A 21 4.62 0.09 7.22
N SER A 22 4.47 0.41 5.93
CA SER A 22 5.38 1.34 5.24
C SER A 22 5.26 2.79 5.71
N ASN A 23 4.08 3.18 6.23
CA ASN A 23 3.83 4.50 6.80
C ASN A 23 4.21 4.61 8.27
N GLY A 24 4.73 3.53 8.88
CA GLY A 24 5.16 3.54 10.29
C GLY A 24 4.01 3.42 11.30
N GLU A 25 2.85 2.91 10.88
CA GLU A 25 1.75 2.62 11.81
C GLU A 25 2.16 1.57 12.85
N GLU A 26 1.43 1.52 13.97
CA GLU A 26 1.70 0.56 15.04
C GLU A 26 1.60 -0.89 14.57
N ALA A 27 2.44 -1.77 15.12
CA ALA A 27 2.44 -3.19 14.82
C ALA A 27 1.11 -3.88 15.08
N SER A 28 0.42 -3.52 16.16
CA SER A 28 -0.93 -4.02 16.44
C SER A 28 -1.93 -3.61 15.35
N PHE A 29 -1.81 -2.39 14.83
CA PHE A 29 -2.71 -1.86 13.82
C PHE A 29 -2.46 -2.44 12.43
N TYR A 30 -1.23 -2.43 11.92
CA TYR A 30 -0.99 -2.99 10.59
C TYR A 30 -1.10 -4.52 10.53
N SER A 31 -1.05 -5.21 11.67
CA SER A 31 -1.25 -6.67 11.72
C SER A 31 -2.72 -7.10 11.90
N SER A 32 -3.65 -6.14 12.02
CA SER A 32 -5.08 -6.42 12.17
C SER A 32 -5.84 -6.56 10.85
N HIS A 33 -5.26 -6.11 9.73
CA HIS A 33 -5.92 -6.06 8.44
C HIS A 33 -4.93 -6.23 7.27
N SER A 34 -5.46 -6.50 6.09
CA SER A 34 -4.69 -6.56 4.84
C SER A 34 -4.91 -5.30 4.01
N LEU A 35 -4.00 -5.00 3.09
CA LEU A 35 -4.16 -3.87 2.18
C LEU A 35 -5.33 -4.09 1.20
N LYS A 36 -5.43 -5.30 0.64
CA LYS A 36 -6.46 -5.68 -0.34
C LYS A 36 -7.02 -7.06 -0.03
N ASP A 37 -8.28 -7.28 -0.37
CA ASP A 37 -8.92 -8.59 -0.34
C ASP A 37 -8.53 -9.48 -1.55
N LYS A 38 -9.08 -10.69 -1.59
CA LYS A 38 -8.88 -11.67 -2.67
C LYS A 38 -9.38 -11.15 -4.04
N ASN A 39 -10.30 -10.19 -4.05
CA ASN A 39 -10.87 -9.57 -5.24
C ASN A 39 -10.09 -8.30 -5.65
N GLY A 40 -9.01 -7.96 -4.95
CA GLY A 40 -8.19 -6.80 -5.22
C GLY A 40 -8.78 -5.47 -4.74
N LYS A 41 -9.86 -5.50 -3.95
CA LYS A 41 -10.48 -4.31 -3.34
C LYS A 41 -9.74 -3.89 -2.08
N VAL A 42 -9.63 -2.58 -1.87
CA VAL A 42 -8.99 -2.03 -0.67
C VAL A 42 -9.76 -2.43 0.59
N GLN A 43 -9.03 -2.96 1.57
CA GLN A 43 -9.53 -3.30 2.91
C GLN A 43 -8.87 -2.46 4.01
N CYS A 44 -7.73 -1.82 3.72
CA CYS A 44 -7.07 -0.96 4.68
C CYS A 44 -7.94 0.25 5.01
N PRO A 45 -8.34 0.48 6.28
CA PRO A 45 -9.25 1.57 6.65
C PRO A 45 -8.68 2.96 6.32
N ILE A 46 -7.37 3.16 6.51
CA ILE A 46 -6.71 4.43 6.16
C ILE A 46 -6.82 4.70 4.66
N LEU A 47 -6.45 3.71 3.83
CA LEU A 47 -6.53 3.88 2.38
C LEU A 47 -7.99 3.95 1.92
N PHE A 48 -8.89 3.19 2.52
CA PHE A 48 -10.31 3.16 2.18
C PHE A 48 -10.95 4.54 2.35
N ASN A 49 -10.59 5.29 3.38
CA ASN A 49 -11.09 6.65 3.58
C ASN A 49 -10.35 7.73 2.77
N TYR A 50 -9.29 7.36 2.04
CA TYR A 50 -8.52 8.31 1.25
C TYR A 50 -9.22 8.62 -0.09
N ASN A 51 -9.70 9.86 -0.21
CA ASN A 51 -10.20 10.40 -1.47
C ASN A 51 -9.03 10.96 -2.31
N CYS A 52 -8.85 10.44 -3.52
CA CYS A 52 -7.79 10.91 -4.41
C CYS A 52 -8.08 12.34 -4.90
N PRO A 53 -7.21 13.33 -4.69
CA PRO A 53 -7.47 14.72 -5.08
C PRO A 53 -7.41 14.96 -6.60
N ILE A 54 -6.97 13.97 -7.38
CA ILE A 54 -6.87 14.08 -8.85
C ILE A 54 -8.17 13.61 -9.51
N CYS A 55 -8.67 12.43 -9.13
CA CYS A 55 -9.85 11.83 -9.76
C CYS A 55 -11.10 11.82 -8.88
N ASN A 56 -11.00 12.26 -7.62
CA ASN A 56 -12.09 12.30 -6.64
C ASN A 56 -12.89 11.00 -6.59
N ASN A 57 -12.20 9.87 -6.42
CA ASN A 57 -12.83 8.54 -6.39
C ASN A 57 -13.77 8.31 -5.20
N GLY A 58 -13.82 9.22 -4.23
CA GLY A 58 -14.67 9.10 -3.04
C GLY A 58 -14.16 8.07 -2.02
N GLY A 59 -12.95 7.55 -2.20
CA GLY A 59 -12.40 6.47 -1.39
C GLY A 59 -12.99 5.10 -1.71
N GLY A 60 -13.22 4.30 -0.66
CA GLY A 60 -13.83 3.00 -0.72
C GLY A 60 -12.97 1.88 -1.32
N PRO A 61 -13.60 0.85 -1.90
CA PRO A 61 -12.91 -0.33 -2.47
C PRO A 61 -11.91 -0.02 -3.58
N ASN A 62 -12.06 1.14 -4.24
CA ASN A 62 -11.23 1.60 -5.36
C ASN A 62 -10.25 2.73 -4.94
N ALA A 63 -10.06 2.92 -3.63
CA ALA A 63 -9.14 3.92 -3.12
C ALA A 63 -7.70 3.66 -3.56
N HIS A 64 -6.95 4.73 -3.80
CA HIS A 64 -5.56 4.68 -4.24
C HIS A 64 -4.85 5.99 -3.92
N THR A 65 -3.53 5.93 -3.77
CA THR A 65 -2.72 7.15 -3.61
C THR A 65 -2.52 7.86 -4.95
N ILE A 66 -2.17 9.14 -4.92
CA ILE A 66 -1.87 9.97 -6.11
C ILE A 66 -0.95 9.25 -7.12
N LYS A 67 0.08 8.54 -6.63
CA LYS A 67 1.04 7.83 -7.47
C LYS A 67 0.38 6.75 -8.35
N TYR A 68 -0.67 6.12 -7.85
CA TYR A 68 -1.40 5.04 -8.52
C TYR A 68 -2.73 5.50 -9.11
N CYS A 69 -2.97 6.82 -9.20
CA CYS A 69 -4.17 7.34 -9.80
C CYS A 69 -4.19 7.12 -11.32
N PRO A 70 -5.25 6.53 -11.89
CA PRO A 70 -5.34 6.28 -13.33
C PRO A 70 -5.43 7.57 -14.16
N MET A 71 -5.94 8.65 -13.57
CA MET A 71 -5.98 9.97 -14.21
C MET A 71 -4.66 10.76 -14.07
N ASN A 72 -3.70 10.26 -13.28
CA ASN A 72 -2.42 10.92 -13.09
C ASN A 72 -1.41 10.53 -14.19
N THR A 73 -1.71 10.95 -15.42
CA THR A 73 -0.97 10.59 -16.65
C THR A 73 -0.61 11.83 -17.48
N GLY A 74 0.22 11.63 -18.51
CA GLY A 74 0.60 12.69 -19.45
C GLY A 74 1.57 13.74 -18.90
N ALA A 75 1.67 14.87 -19.60
CA ALA A 75 2.57 15.98 -19.24
C ALA A 75 2.16 16.69 -17.93
N ALA A 76 0.88 16.64 -17.57
CA ALA A 76 0.34 17.22 -16.34
C ALA A 76 0.46 16.30 -15.11
N LYS A 77 1.21 15.20 -15.21
CA LYS A 77 1.36 14.22 -14.12
C LYS A 77 1.91 14.87 -12.85
N VAL A 78 1.13 14.77 -11.76
CA VAL A 78 1.54 15.14 -10.41
C VAL A 78 2.51 14.08 -9.88
N ILE A 79 3.76 14.50 -9.66
CA ILE A 79 4.81 13.70 -9.05
C ILE A 79 5.22 14.31 -7.71
N SER A 80 5.61 13.45 -6.75
CA SER A 80 6.07 13.95 -5.45
C SER A 80 7.33 14.81 -5.64
N ILE A 81 7.46 15.86 -4.83
CA ILE A 81 8.65 16.73 -4.84
C ILE A 81 9.90 15.88 -4.54
N VAL A 82 9.78 14.92 -3.63
CA VAL A 82 10.84 13.97 -3.29
C VAL A 82 11.29 13.14 -4.50
N ASP A 83 10.38 12.70 -5.37
CA ASP A 83 10.74 11.98 -6.60
C ASP A 83 11.50 12.87 -7.58
N LYS A 84 11.14 14.15 -7.70
CA LYS A 84 11.92 15.12 -8.51
C LYS A 84 13.34 15.29 -7.95
N ILE A 85 13.47 15.44 -6.62
CA ILE A 85 14.76 15.59 -5.95
C ILE A 85 15.62 14.33 -6.13
N LYS A 86 15.02 13.15 -5.93
CA LYS A 86 15.70 11.85 -6.09
C LYS A 86 16.22 11.64 -7.52
N LYS A 87 15.63 12.24 -8.55
CA LYS A 87 16.13 12.12 -9.93
C LYS A 87 17.33 13.03 -10.24
N GLY A 88 17.66 13.98 -9.37
CA GLY A 88 18.76 14.92 -9.60
C GLY A 88 20.16 14.29 -9.47
N ARG A 89 20.63 14.10 -8.23
CA ARG A 89 22.00 13.64 -7.93
C ARG A 89 22.01 12.65 -6.75
N LYS A 90 22.98 11.73 -6.75
CA LYS A 90 23.32 10.90 -5.58
C LYS A 90 24.05 11.77 -4.54
N SER A 91 24.16 11.29 -3.29
CA SER A 91 24.89 11.96 -2.21
C SER A 91 26.37 12.21 -2.52
N ASN A 92 26.94 11.46 -3.46
CA ASN A 92 28.30 11.66 -3.99
C ASN A 92 28.35 12.61 -5.21
N GLY A 93 27.31 13.42 -5.44
CA GLY A 93 27.27 14.44 -6.50
C GLY A 93 27.03 13.93 -7.92
N ARG A 94 27.09 12.62 -8.17
CA ARG A 94 26.88 12.04 -9.52
C ARG A 94 25.40 12.07 -9.91
N LYS A 95 25.11 12.39 -11.18
CA LYS A 95 23.77 12.21 -11.76
C LYS A 95 23.39 10.72 -11.70
N ARG A 96 22.11 10.44 -11.46
CA ARG A 96 21.58 9.08 -11.56
C ARG A 96 21.30 8.80 -13.03
N ASN A 97 21.96 7.79 -13.60
CA ASN A 97 21.65 7.25 -14.92
C ASN A 97 20.23 6.68 -14.93
#